data_AF-X1Q227-F1
#
_entry.id   AF-X1Q227-F1
#
_cell.length_a   1.000
_cell.length_b   1.000
_cell.length_c   1.000
_cell.angle_alpha   90.00
_cell.angle_beta   90.00
_cell.angle_gamma   90.00
#
_symmetry.space_group_name_H-M   'P 1'
#
loop_
_entity.id
_entity.type
_entity.pdbx_description
1 polymer ?
#
loop_
_entity_poly.entity_id
_entity_poly.type
_entity_poly.pdbx_seq_one_letter_code
_entity_poly.pdbx_strand_id
1 'polypeptide(L)'
;MIAFEPIAKFIEALQGYGIKLKVQVSLDGPSFITDKNRFRGAAKKVPKNFFALVSAIQDQKTEVEFHWKATLTTENINEMNGDPSKIDEYHWYFEDLDKEFDEINRSNNISLLKGSHTPTLTVPGNYTSEDGRGFAQFLRNLRHKGYKSTYSFRLGRLLEFWDELGTKKTMFTCSAGDSNSGIGNNFHICHRSFYLDESRYVSSVLQQGDKNWDVSHFRAGTIDLLRKYYITNVAQDAELTRLHYVMRNYHDFWRLQTGYIRSMMMELALAGQADHQYLEDSELSTLFALFVGTGLSCPIENMLNTGSIHLTPLSLLRMFGNGAFQELLHAIPRRKR
;
A
#
# COMPACT_ATOMS: atom_id res chain seq x y z
N MET A 1 3.13 -18.23 -19.58
CA MET A 1 3.98 -17.07 -19.89
C MET A 1 3.10 -15.84 -19.68
N ILE A 2 3.55 -14.80 -18.97
CA ILE A 2 2.76 -13.57 -18.88
C ILE A 2 3.03 -12.81 -20.18
N ALA A 3 2.02 -12.70 -21.03
CA ALA A 3 2.13 -12.03 -22.32
C ALA A 3 2.29 -10.52 -22.08
N PHE A 4 3.41 -9.93 -22.49
CA PHE A 4 3.64 -8.49 -22.39
C PHE A 4 3.08 -7.72 -23.60
N GLU A 5 2.76 -8.43 -24.68
CA GLU A 5 2.28 -7.90 -25.95
C GLU A 5 1.00 -7.06 -25.83
N PRO A 6 0.01 -7.42 -24.98
CA PRO A 6 -1.15 -6.54 -24.75
C PRO A 6 -0.77 -5.19 -24.15
N ILE A 7 0.24 -5.15 -23.28
CA ILE A 7 0.72 -3.89 -22.67
C ILE A 7 1.45 -3.06 -23.73
N ALA A 8 2.29 -3.68 -24.56
CA ALA A 8 2.95 -3.00 -25.67
C ALA A 8 1.95 -2.39 -26.67
N LYS A 9 0.91 -3.15 -27.06
CA LYS A 9 -0.19 -2.64 -27.90
C LYS A 9 -0.95 -1.48 -27.27
N PHE A 10 -1.16 -1.54 -25.95
CA PHE A 10 -1.80 -0.45 -25.23
C PHE A 10 -0.93 0.82 -25.24
N ILE A 11 0.38 0.69 -25.02
CA ILE A 11 1.34 1.81 -25.09
C ILE A 11 1.34 2.47 -26.48
N GLU A 12 1.32 1.64 -27.53
CA GLU A 12 1.23 2.09 -28.92
C GLU A 12 -0.09 2.83 -29.20
N ALA A 13 -1.21 2.31 -28.70
CA ALA A 13 -2.52 2.95 -28.85
C ALA A 13 -2.62 4.32 -28.14
N LEU A 14 -1.73 4.63 -27.19
CA LEU A 14 -1.66 5.93 -26.52
C LEU A 14 -0.83 6.97 -27.31
N GLN A 15 -0.21 6.59 -28.42
CA GLN A 15 0.55 7.53 -29.24
C GLN A 15 -0.35 8.65 -29.79
N GLY A 16 0.14 9.90 -29.68
CA GLY A 16 -0.58 11.08 -30.17
C GLY A 16 -1.60 11.67 -29.20
N TYR A 17 -1.91 11.00 -28.09
CA TYR A 17 -2.84 11.52 -27.07
C TYR A 17 -2.18 12.43 -26.03
N GLY A 18 -0.84 12.56 -26.04
CA GLY A 18 -0.11 13.36 -25.04
C GLY A 18 -0.19 12.79 -23.62
N ILE A 19 -0.50 11.50 -23.49
CA ILE A 19 -0.66 10.82 -22.20
C ILE A 19 0.67 10.21 -21.78
N LYS A 20 1.15 10.56 -20.57
CA LYS A 20 2.23 9.83 -19.89
C LYS A 20 1.67 8.60 -19.19
N LEU A 21 2.15 7.41 -19.55
CA LEU A 21 1.75 6.17 -18.91
C LEU A 21 2.67 5.86 -17.72
N LYS A 22 2.08 5.58 -16.55
CA LYS A 22 2.80 5.08 -15.38
C LYS A 22 2.46 3.60 -15.14
N VAL A 23 3.46 2.74 -15.12
CA VAL A 23 3.29 1.29 -15.03
C VAL A 23 3.96 0.75 -13.77
N GLN A 24 3.15 0.16 -12.90
CA GLN A 24 3.62 -0.51 -11.70
C GLN A 24 4.01 -1.97 -12.00
N VAL A 25 5.25 -2.33 -11.71
CA VAL A 25 5.72 -3.73 -11.78
C VAL A 25 5.63 -4.35 -10.38
N SER A 26 4.70 -5.29 -10.22
CA SER A 26 4.50 -5.98 -8.94
C SER A 26 5.52 -7.10 -8.77
N LEU A 27 6.55 -6.83 -7.97
CA LEU A 27 7.67 -7.71 -7.69
C LEU A 27 8.10 -7.48 -6.24
N ASP A 28 8.09 -8.53 -5.43
CA ASP A 28 8.24 -8.40 -3.98
C ASP A 28 9.70 -8.52 -3.51
N GLY A 29 10.63 -8.92 -4.39
CA GLY A 29 12.06 -9.08 -4.10
C GLY A 29 12.64 -10.42 -4.61
N PRO A 30 13.76 -10.90 -4.03
CA PRO A 30 14.39 -12.16 -4.42
C PRO A 30 13.51 -13.40 -4.16
N SER A 31 14.00 -14.57 -4.59
CA SER A 31 13.22 -15.81 -4.61
C SER A 31 12.63 -16.21 -3.25
N PHE A 32 13.32 -15.94 -2.13
CA PHE A 32 12.79 -16.27 -0.81
C PHE A 32 11.55 -15.44 -0.43
N ILE A 33 11.26 -14.36 -1.16
CA ILE A 33 10.07 -13.51 -1.00
C ILE A 33 9.08 -13.77 -2.14
N THR A 34 9.46 -13.40 -3.37
CA THR A 34 8.53 -13.36 -4.50
C THR A 34 7.98 -14.74 -4.86
N ASP A 35 8.80 -15.80 -4.78
CA ASP A 35 8.32 -17.13 -5.15
C ASP A 35 7.36 -17.71 -4.10
N LYS A 36 7.46 -17.26 -2.84
CA LYS A 36 6.54 -17.61 -1.75
C LYS A 36 5.24 -16.81 -1.86
N ASN A 37 5.34 -15.51 -2.10
CA ASN A 37 4.19 -14.60 -2.12
C ASN A 37 3.35 -14.70 -3.39
N ARG A 38 3.97 -15.11 -4.51
CA ARG A 38 3.32 -15.19 -5.84
C ARG A 38 3.20 -16.63 -6.28
N PHE A 39 4.23 -17.14 -6.95
CA PHE A 39 4.31 -18.50 -7.46
C PHE A 39 5.76 -18.87 -7.73
N ARG A 40 6.07 -20.17 -7.74
CA ARG A 40 7.43 -20.67 -7.97
C ARG A 40 8.04 -20.15 -9.29
N GLY A 41 9.23 -19.56 -9.19
CA GLY A 41 9.99 -18.96 -10.28
C GLY A 41 9.52 -17.56 -10.69
N ALA A 42 8.62 -16.92 -9.94
CA ALA A 42 8.16 -15.56 -10.21
C ALA A 42 9.29 -14.53 -10.14
N ALA A 43 10.24 -14.66 -9.20
CA ALA A 43 11.40 -13.78 -9.05
C ALA A 43 12.29 -13.71 -10.31
N LYS A 44 12.22 -14.72 -11.18
CA LYS A 44 12.93 -14.73 -12.47
C LYS A 44 12.01 -14.38 -13.64
N LYS A 45 10.79 -14.90 -13.65
CA LYS A 45 9.85 -14.74 -14.77
C LYS A 45 9.33 -13.31 -14.88
N VAL A 46 9.08 -12.63 -13.75
CA VAL A 46 8.56 -11.25 -13.75
C VAL A 46 9.59 -10.28 -14.33
N PRO A 47 10.85 -10.20 -13.84
CA PRO A 47 11.88 -9.36 -14.47
C PRO A 47 12.09 -9.67 -15.94
N LYS A 48 12.16 -10.96 -16.31
CA LYS A 48 12.34 -11.35 -17.72
C LYS A 48 11.24 -10.78 -18.63
N ASN A 49 9.98 -10.85 -18.23
CA ASN A 49 8.87 -10.30 -19.02
C ASN A 49 8.88 -8.77 -19.02
N PHE A 50 9.27 -8.14 -17.91
CA PHE A 50 9.45 -6.69 -17.82
C PHE A 50 10.51 -6.20 -18.81
N PHE A 51 11.70 -6.80 -18.82
CA PHE A 51 12.76 -6.41 -19.75
C PHE A 51 12.45 -6.74 -21.21
N ALA A 52 11.69 -7.81 -21.47
CA ALA A 52 11.15 -8.08 -22.80
C ALA A 52 10.17 -6.97 -23.25
N LEU A 53 9.30 -6.49 -22.35
CA LEU A 53 8.41 -5.36 -22.62
C LEU A 53 9.23 -4.11 -22.93
N VAL A 54 10.17 -3.73 -22.06
CA VAL A 54 11.04 -2.55 -22.24
C VAL A 54 11.74 -2.63 -23.60
N SER A 55 12.29 -3.78 -23.95
CA SER A 55 12.96 -4.01 -25.25
C SER A 55 12.00 -3.86 -26.44
N ALA A 56 10.74 -4.28 -26.31
CA ALA A 56 9.74 -4.22 -27.37
C ALA A 56 9.18 -2.81 -27.62
N ILE A 57 9.31 -1.90 -26.64
CA ILE A 57 8.73 -0.55 -26.73
C ILE A 57 9.77 0.55 -26.96
N GLN A 58 11.02 0.20 -27.29
CA GLN A 58 12.15 1.15 -27.42
C GLN A 58 11.86 2.31 -28.39
N ASP A 59 11.19 2.02 -29.51
CA ASP A 59 10.89 3.00 -30.57
C ASP A 59 9.55 3.74 -30.36
N GLN A 60 8.86 3.49 -29.25
CA GLN A 60 7.57 4.11 -28.96
C GLN A 60 7.74 5.59 -28.56
N LYS A 61 6.80 6.42 -29.03
CA LYS A 61 6.79 7.86 -28.73
C LYS A 61 6.07 8.21 -27.42
N THR A 62 5.26 7.29 -26.90
CA THR A 62 4.55 7.45 -25.63
C THR A 62 5.55 7.48 -24.48
N GLU A 63 5.45 8.47 -23.60
CA GLU A 63 6.26 8.50 -22.38
C GLU A 63 5.75 7.42 -21.40
N VAL A 64 6.65 6.53 -20.97
CA VAL A 64 6.37 5.44 -20.05
C VAL A 64 7.31 5.52 -18.85
N GLU A 65 6.75 5.61 -17.66
CA GLU A 65 7.47 5.57 -16.39
C GLU A 65 7.11 4.29 -15.64
N PHE A 66 8.10 3.44 -15.40
CA PHE A 66 7.96 2.22 -14.61
C PHE A 66 8.32 2.47 -13.15
N HIS A 67 7.73 1.70 -12.24
CA HIS A 67 8.18 1.64 -10.85
C HIS A 67 7.94 0.27 -10.24
N TRP A 68 8.80 -0.12 -9.30
CA TRP A 68 8.66 -1.34 -8.52
C TRP A 68 7.59 -1.15 -7.44
N LYS A 69 6.75 -2.18 -7.22
CA LYS A 69 5.92 -2.29 -6.02
C LYS A 69 6.23 -3.61 -5.32
N ALA A 70 6.92 -3.49 -4.20
CA ALA A 70 7.26 -4.61 -3.35
C ALA A 70 6.39 -4.64 -2.09
N THR A 71 5.99 -5.85 -1.72
CA THR A 71 5.16 -6.09 -0.53
C THR A 71 5.76 -7.22 0.31
N LEU A 72 5.88 -7.02 1.61
CA LEU A 72 6.35 -8.03 2.56
C LEU A 72 5.20 -8.56 3.41
N THR A 73 5.21 -9.87 3.65
CA THR A 73 4.41 -10.53 4.68
C THR A 73 5.19 -10.59 6.00
N THR A 74 4.52 -11.01 7.08
CA THR A 74 5.17 -11.22 8.39
C THR A 74 6.18 -12.36 8.34
N GLU A 75 5.94 -13.40 7.53
CA GLU A 75 6.90 -14.49 7.32
C GLU A 75 8.18 -13.98 6.64
N ASN A 76 8.06 -13.11 5.64
CA ASN A 76 9.23 -12.51 5.00
C ASN A 76 10.03 -11.67 6.01
N ILE A 77 9.33 -10.87 6.83
CA ILE A 77 9.93 -10.05 7.88
C ILE A 77 10.65 -10.93 8.92
N ASN A 78 10.02 -12.02 9.36
CA ASN A 78 10.61 -12.95 10.32
C ASN A 78 11.84 -13.65 9.75
N GLU A 79 11.81 -14.00 8.46
CA GLU A 79 12.97 -14.57 7.78
C GLU A 79 14.14 -13.57 7.69
N MET A 80 13.87 -12.29 7.40
CA MET A 80 14.88 -11.22 7.41
C MET A 80 15.37 -10.87 8.82
N ASN A 81 14.54 -11.04 9.85
CA ASN A 81 14.96 -10.87 11.24
C ASN A 81 15.86 -12.02 11.70
N GLY A 82 15.56 -13.25 11.27
CA GLY A 82 16.37 -14.43 11.56
C GLY A 82 17.72 -14.42 10.84
N ASP A 83 17.79 -13.77 9.68
CA ASP A 83 19.02 -13.55 8.92
C ASP A 83 19.06 -12.14 8.32
N PRO A 84 19.59 -11.14 9.06
CA PRO A 84 19.65 -9.76 8.60
C PRO A 84 20.45 -9.56 7.30
N SER A 85 21.29 -10.50 6.86
CA SER A 85 21.98 -10.38 5.57
C SER A 85 20.99 -10.37 4.38
N LYS A 86 19.81 -10.97 4.55
CA LYS A 86 18.72 -10.97 3.56
C LYS A 86 18.12 -9.60 3.29
N ILE A 87 18.33 -8.65 4.20
CA ILE A 87 17.97 -7.24 3.96
C ILE A 87 18.88 -6.65 2.88
N ASP A 88 20.18 -6.95 2.91
CA ASP A 88 21.12 -6.49 1.90
C ASP A 88 20.84 -7.21 0.57
N GLU A 89 20.59 -8.53 0.61
CA GLU A 89 20.18 -9.32 -0.56
C GLU A 89 18.95 -8.73 -1.26
N TYR A 90 17.96 -8.28 -0.48
CA TYR A 90 16.77 -7.61 -1.00
C TYR A 90 17.12 -6.32 -1.77
N HIS A 91 17.97 -5.47 -1.20
CA HIS A 91 18.35 -4.22 -1.85
C HIS A 91 19.23 -4.46 -3.08
N TRP A 92 20.23 -5.33 -2.99
CA TRP A 92 21.08 -5.69 -4.13
C TRP A 92 20.29 -6.29 -5.29
N TYR A 93 19.28 -7.11 -5.00
CA TYR A 93 18.40 -7.66 -6.02
C TYR A 93 17.75 -6.56 -6.88
N PHE A 94 17.22 -5.50 -6.27
CA PHE A 94 16.62 -4.40 -7.03
C PHE A 94 17.66 -3.48 -7.67
N GLU A 95 18.80 -3.25 -7.02
CA GLU A 95 19.90 -2.48 -7.61
C GLU A 95 20.43 -3.14 -8.90
N ASP A 96 20.51 -4.47 -8.93
CA ASP A 96 20.93 -5.21 -10.13
C ASP A 96 19.87 -5.14 -11.24
N LEU A 97 18.57 -5.17 -10.89
CA LEU A 97 17.49 -4.93 -11.86
C LEU A 97 17.50 -3.50 -12.40
N ASP A 98 17.81 -2.51 -11.57
CA ASP A 98 17.93 -1.11 -11.99
C ASP A 98 19.11 -0.94 -12.96
N LYS A 99 20.23 -1.67 -12.76
CA LYS A 99 21.36 -1.71 -13.72
C LYS A 99 20.98 -2.38 -15.03
N GLU A 100 20.31 -3.54 -14.99
CA GLU A 100 19.85 -4.23 -16.20
C GLU A 100 18.88 -3.36 -17.01
N PHE A 101 18.02 -2.58 -16.33
CA PHE A 101 17.17 -1.60 -17.00
C PHE A 101 17.99 -0.54 -17.74
N ASP A 102 19.01 0.03 -17.10
CA ASP A 102 19.88 1.05 -17.73
C ASP A 102 20.65 0.49 -18.95
N GLU A 103 21.05 -0.78 -18.91
CA GLU A 103 21.75 -1.44 -20.02
C GLU A 103 20.84 -1.69 -21.24
N ILE A 104 19.58 -2.05 -20.99
CA ILE A 104 18.61 -2.39 -22.04
C ILE A 104 17.93 -1.15 -22.61
N ASN A 105 17.66 -0.15 -21.78
CA ASN A 105 16.90 1.02 -22.17
C ASN A 105 17.76 2.02 -22.96
N ARG A 106 17.42 2.18 -24.25
CA ARG A 106 18.06 3.12 -25.18
C ARG A 106 17.15 4.32 -25.50
N SER A 107 15.94 4.35 -24.95
CA SER A 107 14.91 5.36 -25.25
C SER A 107 14.83 6.42 -24.15
N ASN A 108 14.74 7.69 -24.55
CA ASN A 108 14.48 8.80 -23.63
C ASN A 108 13.01 8.88 -23.19
N ASN A 109 12.11 8.14 -23.84
CA ASN A 109 10.68 8.12 -23.50
C ASN A 109 10.35 7.07 -22.44
N ILE A 110 11.31 6.21 -22.08
CA ILE A 110 11.11 5.14 -21.10
C ILE A 110 11.98 5.45 -19.89
N SER A 111 11.39 5.39 -18.70
CA SER A 111 12.10 5.62 -17.44
C SER A 111 11.70 4.60 -16.39
N LEU A 112 12.56 4.42 -15.39
CA LEU A 112 12.31 3.62 -14.20
C LEU A 112 12.56 4.48 -12.97
N LEU A 113 11.57 4.57 -12.07
CA LEU A 113 11.71 5.25 -10.80
C LEU A 113 12.60 4.42 -9.86
N LYS A 114 13.91 4.68 -9.90
CA LYS A 114 14.92 4.02 -9.06
C LYS A 114 14.62 4.20 -7.57
N GLY A 115 14.89 3.18 -6.77
CA GLY A 115 14.57 3.20 -5.33
C GLY A 115 13.08 3.05 -4.98
N SER A 116 12.18 2.89 -5.97
CA SER A 116 10.75 2.64 -5.73
C SER A 116 10.45 1.29 -5.05
N HIS A 117 11.44 0.40 -4.96
CA HIS A 117 11.36 -0.91 -4.31
C HIS A 117 11.32 -0.84 -2.78
N THR A 118 10.97 0.29 -2.18
CA THR A 118 10.82 0.37 -0.72
C THR A 118 9.55 -0.39 -0.30
N PRO A 119 9.67 -1.49 0.47
CA PRO A 119 8.55 -2.40 0.65
C PRO A 119 7.42 -1.78 1.48
N THR A 120 6.19 -2.18 1.15
CA THR A 120 4.99 -1.98 1.96
C THR A 120 4.60 -3.28 2.64
N LEU A 121 3.79 -3.21 3.70
CA LEU A 121 3.16 -4.38 4.30
C LEU A 121 2.01 -4.89 3.43
N THR A 122 1.80 -6.20 3.45
CA THR A 122 0.66 -6.87 2.79
C THR A 122 -0.66 -6.47 3.45
N VAL A 123 -1.50 -5.70 2.76
CA VAL A 123 -2.80 -5.23 3.29
C VAL A 123 -3.98 -5.76 2.48
N PRO A 124 -5.10 -6.17 3.13
CA PRO A 124 -5.29 -6.26 4.59
C PRO A 124 -4.44 -7.36 5.25
N GLY A 125 -3.88 -7.07 6.42
CA GLY A 125 -3.18 -8.06 7.24
C GLY A 125 -3.89 -8.30 8.55
N ASN A 126 -3.91 -9.56 9.02
CA ASN A 126 -4.40 -9.93 10.35
C ASN A 126 -3.26 -9.98 11.37
N TYR A 127 -2.62 -8.83 11.58
CA TYR A 127 -1.45 -8.73 12.45
C TYR A 127 -1.81 -8.88 13.93
N THR A 128 -0.98 -9.65 14.61
CA THR A 128 -0.94 -9.81 16.06
C THR A 128 0.04 -8.82 16.69
N SER A 129 0.04 -8.74 18.02
CA SER A 129 1.04 -7.96 18.76
C SER A 129 2.46 -8.53 18.58
N GLU A 130 2.59 -9.84 18.34
CA GLU A 130 3.89 -10.47 18.07
C GLU A 130 4.42 -10.06 16.69
N ASP A 131 3.55 -10.02 15.68
CA ASP A 131 3.91 -9.49 14.36
C ASP A 131 4.40 -8.04 14.45
N GLY A 132 3.78 -7.22 15.30
CA GLY A 132 4.21 -5.86 15.57
C GLY A 132 5.60 -5.76 16.20
N ARG A 133 5.94 -6.67 17.12
CA ARG A 133 7.30 -6.77 17.70
C ARG A 133 8.32 -7.22 16.66
N GLY A 134 7.98 -8.22 15.85
CA GLY A 134 8.81 -8.65 14.72
C GLY A 134 9.06 -7.51 13.74
N PHE A 135 8.03 -6.73 13.41
CA PHE A 135 8.17 -5.58 12.53
C PHE A 135 9.02 -4.46 13.13
N ALA A 136 8.90 -4.20 14.44
CA ALA A 136 9.79 -3.26 15.13
C ALA A 136 11.26 -3.68 15.01
N GLN A 137 11.57 -4.96 15.22
CA GLN A 137 12.92 -5.48 15.04
C GLN A 137 13.42 -5.32 13.60
N PHE A 138 12.56 -5.52 12.62
CA PHE A 138 12.90 -5.32 11.21
C PHE A 138 13.22 -3.86 10.89
N LEU A 139 12.40 -2.92 11.36
CA LEU A 139 12.66 -1.47 11.19
C LEU A 139 13.97 -1.05 11.86
N ARG A 140 14.28 -1.61 13.02
CA ARG A 140 15.56 -1.41 13.70
C ARG A 140 16.72 -1.94 12.86
N ASN A 141 16.61 -3.14 12.31
CA ASN A 141 17.61 -3.74 11.43
C ASN A 141 17.85 -2.89 10.17
N LEU A 142 16.78 -2.40 9.53
CA LEU A 142 16.87 -1.47 8.40
C LEU A 142 17.67 -0.21 8.78
N ARG A 143 17.31 0.43 9.91
CA ARG A 143 18.01 1.64 10.38
C ARG A 143 19.50 1.38 10.61
N HIS A 144 19.86 0.29 11.27
CA HIS A 144 21.27 -0.04 11.55
C HIS A 144 22.09 -0.25 10.27
N LYS A 145 21.45 -0.68 9.19
CA LYS A 145 22.06 -0.83 7.86
C LYS A 145 22.01 0.45 7.02
N GLY A 146 21.37 1.51 7.51
CA GLY A 146 21.22 2.78 6.78
C GLY A 146 20.06 2.79 5.79
N TYR A 147 19.21 1.77 5.79
CA TYR A 147 18.02 1.71 4.93
C TYR A 147 16.81 2.39 5.59
N LYS A 148 15.85 2.81 4.75
CA LYS A 148 14.59 3.42 5.16
C LYS A 148 13.41 2.55 4.73
N SER A 149 12.33 2.61 5.50
CA SER A 149 11.05 2.01 5.11
C SER A 149 10.14 3.04 4.44
N THR A 150 9.11 2.57 3.74
CA THR A 150 8.07 3.46 3.17
C THR A 150 7.42 4.30 4.27
N TYR A 151 7.30 3.72 5.46
CA TYR A 151 6.71 4.35 6.64
C TYR A 151 7.59 5.45 7.22
N SER A 152 8.91 5.33 7.11
CA SER A 152 9.86 6.39 7.47
C SER A 152 9.64 7.63 6.60
N PHE A 153 9.42 7.43 5.29
CA PHE A 153 9.09 8.55 4.38
C PHE A 153 7.72 9.15 4.66
N ARG A 154 6.70 8.32 4.93
CA ARG A 154 5.35 8.80 5.26
C ARG A 154 5.33 9.61 6.55
N LEU A 155 6.04 9.15 7.59
CA LEU A 155 6.18 9.88 8.84
C LEU A 155 7.00 11.16 8.66
N GLY A 156 8.09 11.12 7.89
CA GLY A 156 8.87 12.31 7.54
C GLY A 156 8.01 13.38 6.86
N ARG A 157 7.19 12.99 5.88
CA ARG A 157 6.25 13.89 5.19
C ARG A 157 5.21 14.47 6.15
N LEU A 158 4.67 13.66 7.07
CA LEU A 158 3.73 14.14 8.09
C LEU A 158 4.37 15.25 8.94
N LEU A 159 5.61 15.06 9.39
CA LEU A 159 6.31 16.04 10.22
C LEU A 159 6.80 17.25 9.44
N GLU A 160 7.09 17.11 8.15
CA GLU A 160 7.52 18.21 7.30
C GLU A 160 6.38 19.19 7.02
N PHE A 161 5.18 18.67 6.75
CA PHE A 161 4.00 19.44 6.34
C PHE A 161 2.87 19.42 7.38
N TRP A 162 3.22 19.30 8.66
CA TRP A 162 2.23 19.14 9.74
C TRP A 162 1.25 20.32 9.85
N ASP A 163 1.68 21.52 9.45
CA ASP A 163 0.90 22.75 9.41
C ASP A 163 -0.23 22.72 8.36
N GLU A 164 -0.08 21.91 7.32
CA GLU A 164 -1.09 21.73 6.26
C GLU A 164 -2.15 20.66 6.61
N LEU A 165 -2.00 19.92 7.71
CA LEU A 165 -2.93 18.85 8.08
C LEU A 165 -4.37 19.34 8.29
N GLY A 166 -4.54 20.58 8.77
CA GLY A 166 -5.86 21.14 9.06
C GLY A 166 -6.63 21.57 7.81
N THR A 167 -5.94 21.99 6.75
CA THR A 167 -6.53 22.62 5.56
C THR A 167 -6.46 21.73 4.32
N LYS A 168 -5.43 20.88 4.20
CA LYS A 168 -5.14 20.08 3.00
C LYS A 168 -4.93 18.61 3.32
N LYS A 169 -5.81 18.03 4.14
CA LYS A 169 -5.69 16.62 4.55
C LYS A 169 -5.65 15.62 3.38
N THR A 170 -6.29 15.92 2.25
CA THR A 170 -6.25 15.10 1.02
C THR A 170 -4.82 14.89 0.51
N MET A 171 -3.86 15.77 0.85
CA MET A 171 -2.44 15.57 0.54
C MET A 171 -1.86 14.34 1.25
N PHE A 172 -2.35 13.99 2.43
CA PHE A 172 -1.75 12.97 3.31
C PHE A 172 -2.47 11.63 3.29
N THR A 173 -3.68 11.58 2.75
CA THR A 173 -4.57 10.43 2.82
C THR A 173 -4.72 9.76 1.45
N CYS A 174 -5.21 8.52 1.43
CA CYS A 174 -5.47 7.83 0.17
C CYS A 174 -6.55 8.56 -0.64
N SER A 175 -6.29 8.76 -1.93
CA SER A 175 -7.19 9.45 -2.86
C SER A 175 -8.27 8.56 -3.49
N ALA A 176 -8.51 7.36 -2.95
CA ALA A 176 -9.54 6.46 -3.43
C ALA A 176 -10.91 7.14 -3.39
N GLY A 177 -11.62 7.17 -4.52
CA GLY A 177 -12.93 7.82 -4.67
C GLY A 177 -12.87 9.35 -4.72
N ASP A 178 -11.67 9.90 -4.80
CA ASP A 178 -11.36 11.30 -5.07
C ASP A 178 -10.54 11.36 -6.38
N SER A 179 -9.27 11.77 -6.34
CA SER A 179 -8.41 11.84 -7.53
C SER A 179 -7.89 10.48 -8.04
N ASN A 180 -8.18 9.37 -7.36
CA ASN A 180 -7.88 8.03 -7.82
C ASN A 180 -9.14 7.16 -7.79
N SER A 181 -9.60 6.76 -8.97
CA SER A 181 -10.80 5.95 -9.15
C SER A 181 -10.61 5.05 -10.35
N GLY A 182 -11.37 3.98 -10.42
CA GLY A 182 -11.43 3.17 -11.63
C GLY A 182 -12.77 3.27 -12.32
N ILE A 183 -12.72 3.24 -13.65
CA ILE A 183 -13.85 3.53 -14.50
C ILE A 183 -14.04 2.37 -15.48
N GLY A 184 -15.24 1.78 -15.44
CA GLY A 184 -15.79 0.90 -16.46
C GLY A 184 -17.24 1.30 -16.72
N ASN A 185 -18.15 0.32 -16.84
CA ASN A 185 -19.59 0.60 -16.77
C ASN A 185 -20.01 1.13 -15.38
N ASN A 186 -19.24 0.75 -14.36
CA ASN A 186 -19.37 1.24 -13.01
C ASN A 186 -18.12 2.04 -12.62
N PHE A 187 -18.34 3.00 -11.74
CA PHE A 187 -17.34 3.75 -11.02
C PHE A 187 -16.95 2.98 -9.76
N HIS A 188 -15.65 2.83 -9.58
CA HIS A 188 -15.02 2.11 -8.49
C HIS A 188 -14.12 3.07 -7.71
N ILE A 189 -14.24 3.12 -6.39
CA ILE A 189 -13.42 4.02 -5.56
C ILE A 189 -11.91 3.75 -5.70
N CYS A 190 -11.50 2.53 -6.04
CA CYS A 190 -10.13 2.22 -6.45
C CYS A 190 -10.04 0.82 -7.08
N HIS A 191 -8.84 0.46 -7.55
CA HIS A 191 -8.56 -0.86 -8.13
C HIS A 191 -8.94 -2.05 -7.24
N ARG A 192 -8.92 -1.90 -5.90
CA ARG A 192 -9.29 -2.97 -4.96
C ARG A 192 -10.79 -3.28 -4.98
N SER A 193 -11.62 -2.38 -5.48
CA SER A 193 -13.05 -2.63 -5.68
C SER A 193 -13.38 -3.24 -7.05
N PHE A 194 -12.39 -3.47 -7.91
CA PHE A 194 -12.65 -4.05 -9.24
C PHE A 194 -13.18 -5.47 -9.10
N TYR A 195 -14.15 -5.80 -9.94
CA TYR A 195 -14.84 -7.09 -9.96
C TYR A 195 -15.63 -7.40 -8.68
N LEU A 196 -15.62 -6.52 -7.66
CA LEU A 196 -16.48 -6.72 -6.51
C LEU A 196 -17.96 -6.58 -6.89
N ASP A 197 -18.31 -5.93 -7.99
CA ASP A 197 -19.65 -5.90 -8.60
C ASP A 197 -19.98 -7.15 -9.45
N GLU A 198 -19.00 -8.01 -9.72
CA GLU A 198 -19.20 -9.24 -10.50
C GLU A 198 -19.50 -10.42 -9.58
N SER A 199 -20.74 -10.91 -9.62
CA SER A 199 -21.21 -11.97 -8.71
C SER A 199 -20.46 -13.29 -8.89
N ARG A 200 -20.03 -13.64 -10.12
CA ARG A 200 -19.21 -14.83 -10.35
C ARG A 200 -17.84 -14.71 -9.67
N TYR A 201 -17.23 -13.53 -9.73
CA TYR A 201 -15.95 -13.26 -9.09
C TYR A 201 -16.10 -13.38 -7.57
N VAL A 202 -17.04 -12.64 -6.97
CA VAL A 202 -17.23 -12.65 -5.52
C VAL A 202 -17.56 -14.04 -4.99
N SER A 203 -18.42 -14.81 -5.68
CA SER A 203 -18.75 -16.18 -5.28
C SER A 203 -17.51 -17.09 -5.32
N SER A 204 -16.70 -17.00 -6.38
CA SER A 204 -15.45 -17.76 -6.52
C SER A 204 -14.45 -17.42 -5.41
N VAL A 205 -14.34 -16.13 -5.08
CA VAL A 205 -13.48 -15.62 -4.01
C VAL A 205 -13.93 -16.19 -2.66
N LEU A 206 -15.21 -16.06 -2.29
CA LEU A 206 -15.75 -16.55 -1.02
C LEU A 206 -15.63 -18.07 -0.86
N GLN A 207 -15.65 -18.85 -1.95
CA GLN A 207 -15.45 -20.30 -1.93
C GLN A 207 -14.02 -20.72 -1.57
N GLN A 208 -13.03 -19.82 -1.67
CA GLN A 208 -11.64 -20.12 -1.28
C GLN A 208 -11.45 -20.15 0.24
N GLY A 209 -12.41 -19.62 1.01
CA GLY A 209 -12.36 -19.55 2.47
C GLY A 209 -11.11 -18.82 2.98
N ASP A 210 -10.65 -19.20 4.18
CA ASP A 210 -9.51 -18.56 4.86
C ASP A 210 -8.14 -18.83 4.19
N LYS A 211 -8.10 -19.67 3.16
CA LYS A 211 -6.85 -19.99 2.43
C LYS A 211 -6.37 -18.82 1.57
N ASN A 212 -7.24 -17.87 1.25
CA ASN A 212 -6.86 -16.63 0.60
C ASN A 212 -6.99 -15.48 1.60
N TRP A 213 -5.85 -14.89 1.97
CA TRP A 213 -5.77 -13.82 2.96
C TRP A 213 -6.49 -12.54 2.51
N ASP A 214 -6.59 -12.30 1.19
CA ASP A 214 -7.41 -11.21 0.64
C ASP A 214 -8.89 -11.38 1.00
N VAL A 215 -9.29 -12.60 1.40
CA VAL A 215 -10.67 -13.09 1.55
C VAL A 215 -11.05 -13.42 2.98
N SER A 216 -10.10 -13.64 3.88
CA SER A 216 -10.38 -13.94 5.29
C SER A 216 -11.21 -12.84 5.99
N HIS A 217 -11.18 -11.62 5.45
CA HIS A 217 -12.01 -10.49 5.90
C HIS A 217 -13.22 -10.18 5.01
N PHE A 218 -13.36 -10.85 3.87
CA PHE A 218 -14.55 -10.70 3.01
C PHE A 218 -15.76 -11.36 3.68
N ARG A 219 -16.51 -10.57 4.44
CA ARG A 219 -17.87 -10.93 4.82
C ARG A 219 -18.81 -10.51 3.70
N ALA A 220 -19.67 -11.42 3.23
CA ALA A 220 -20.64 -11.13 2.16
C ALA A 220 -21.40 -9.81 2.42
N GLY A 221 -21.85 -9.59 3.66
CA GLY A 221 -22.53 -8.36 4.04
C GLY A 221 -21.70 -7.08 3.84
N THR A 222 -20.39 -7.12 4.05
CA THR A 222 -19.52 -5.95 3.80
C THR A 222 -19.34 -5.69 2.31
N ILE A 223 -19.25 -6.75 1.49
CA ILE A 223 -19.20 -6.61 0.03
C ILE A 223 -20.52 -6.04 -0.49
N ASP A 224 -21.66 -6.49 0.04
CA ASP A 224 -22.97 -5.98 -0.35
C ASP A 224 -23.12 -4.48 -0.02
N LEU A 225 -22.62 -4.05 1.14
CA LEU A 225 -22.54 -2.62 1.48
C LEU A 225 -21.64 -1.84 0.51
N LEU A 226 -20.49 -2.40 0.16
CA LEU A 226 -19.56 -1.80 -0.79
C LEU A 226 -20.21 -1.65 -2.18
N ARG A 227 -20.83 -2.72 -2.70
CA ARG A 227 -21.58 -2.72 -3.96
C ARG A 227 -22.69 -1.67 -3.97
N LYS A 228 -23.44 -1.58 -2.88
CA LYS A 228 -24.61 -0.71 -2.78
C LYS A 228 -24.24 0.77 -2.67
N TYR A 229 -23.20 1.10 -1.91
CA TYR A 229 -22.92 2.49 -1.53
C TYR A 229 -21.66 3.08 -2.18
N TYR A 230 -20.74 2.25 -2.65
CA TYR A 230 -19.40 2.65 -3.12
C TYR A 230 -19.04 2.16 -4.52
N ILE A 231 -19.93 1.44 -5.20
CA ILE A 231 -19.83 1.14 -6.64
C ILE A 231 -21.08 1.70 -7.30
N THR A 232 -20.89 2.59 -8.26
CA THR A 232 -22.00 3.37 -8.84
C THR A 232 -21.96 3.28 -10.36
N ASN A 233 -23.10 3.16 -11.03
CA ASN A 233 -23.13 3.22 -12.48
C ASN A 233 -22.72 4.62 -12.99
N VAL A 234 -21.80 4.69 -13.96
CA VAL A 234 -21.26 5.98 -14.45
C VAL A 234 -22.31 6.85 -15.15
N ALA A 235 -23.45 6.30 -15.55
CA ALA A 235 -24.55 7.03 -16.18
C ALA A 235 -25.53 7.66 -15.17
N GLN A 236 -25.33 7.48 -13.86
CA GLN A 236 -26.21 7.99 -12.81
C GLN A 236 -25.57 9.15 -12.04
N ASP A 237 -25.69 10.37 -12.58
CA ASP A 237 -25.06 11.58 -12.03
C ASP A 237 -25.38 11.85 -10.55
N ALA A 238 -26.62 11.58 -10.12
CA ALA A 238 -27.02 11.76 -8.74
C ALA A 238 -26.27 10.81 -7.78
N GLU A 239 -26.07 9.56 -8.20
CA GLU A 239 -25.35 8.56 -7.41
C GLU A 239 -23.83 8.83 -7.41
N LEU A 240 -23.28 9.34 -8.53
CA LEU A 240 -21.89 9.79 -8.58
C LEU A 240 -21.66 10.98 -7.65
N THR A 241 -22.58 11.94 -7.66
CA THR A 241 -22.55 13.10 -6.75
C THR A 241 -22.61 12.65 -5.29
N ARG A 242 -23.52 11.72 -4.95
CA ARG A 242 -23.59 11.11 -3.62
C ARG A 242 -22.28 10.44 -3.24
N LEU A 243 -21.69 9.65 -4.15
CA LEU A 243 -20.44 8.95 -3.91
C LEU A 243 -19.30 9.94 -3.61
N HIS A 244 -19.13 10.98 -4.43
CA HIS A 244 -18.12 12.01 -4.19
C HIS A 244 -18.34 12.73 -2.85
N TYR A 245 -19.58 13.02 -2.48
CA TYR A 245 -19.89 13.58 -1.17
C TYR A 245 -19.48 12.64 -0.02
N VAL A 246 -19.80 11.35 -0.12
CA VAL A 246 -19.40 10.34 0.87
C VAL A 246 -17.88 10.19 0.95
N MET A 247 -17.19 10.18 -0.19
CA MET A 247 -15.72 10.05 -0.22
C MET A 247 -15.03 11.31 0.27
N ARG A 248 -15.61 12.50 0.05
CA ARG A 248 -15.12 13.74 0.64
C ARG A 248 -15.15 13.70 2.17
N ASN A 249 -16.22 13.15 2.75
CA ASN A 249 -16.35 12.98 4.19
C ASN A 249 -15.21 12.15 4.80
N TYR A 250 -14.63 11.19 4.07
CA TYR A 250 -13.46 10.45 4.54
C TYR A 250 -12.31 11.36 4.98
N HIS A 251 -12.10 12.45 4.24
CA HIS A 251 -11.08 13.45 4.52
C HIS A 251 -11.54 14.45 5.58
N ASP A 252 -12.80 14.88 5.53
CA ASP A 252 -13.29 15.96 6.41
C ASP A 252 -13.51 15.49 7.86
N PHE A 253 -13.93 14.23 8.10
CA PHE A 253 -14.17 13.67 9.45
C PHE A 253 -12.92 13.13 10.13
N TRP A 254 -11.79 13.82 10.00
CA TRP A 254 -10.51 13.34 10.52
C TRP A 254 -10.43 13.28 12.05
N ARG A 255 -11.13 14.19 12.76
CA ARG A 255 -11.19 14.16 14.23
C ARG A 255 -11.82 12.88 14.75
N LEU A 256 -12.81 12.34 14.03
CA LEU A 256 -13.41 11.04 14.34
C LEU A 256 -12.36 9.93 14.19
N GLN A 257 -11.60 9.93 13.08
CA GLN A 257 -10.57 8.93 12.82
C GLN A 257 -9.46 8.98 13.88
N THR A 258 -8.93 10.17 14.17
CA THR A 258 -7.89 10.35 15.19
C THR A 258 -8.40 9.99 16.58
N GLY A 259 -9.62 10.41 16.94
CA GLY A 259 -10.24 10.06 18.21
C GLY A 259 -10.42 8.55 18.38
N TYR A 260 -10.96 7.88 17.36
CA TYR A 260 -11.09 6.43 17.33
C TYR A 260 -9.74 5.72 17.50
N ILE A 261 -8.71 6.11 16.74
CA ILE A 261 -7.39 5.47 16.83
C ILE A 261 -6.80 5.63 18.23
N ARG A 262 -6.89 6.82 18.83
CA ARG A 262 -6.40 7.06 20.19
C ARG A 262 -7.12 6.18 21.21
N SER A 263 -8.46 6.16 21.17
CA SER A 263 -9.25 5.31 22.07
C SER A 263 -8.91 3.83 21.91
N MET A 264 -8.82 3.33 20.67
CA MET A 264 -8.45 1.93 20.43
C MET A 264 -7.03 1.60 20.87
N MET A 265 -6.09 2.53 20.73
CA MET A 265 -4.73 2.31 21.24
C MET A 265 -4.68 2.20 22.75
N MET A 266 -5.48 3.01 23.47
CA MET A 266 -5.60 2.90 24.92
C MET A 266 -6.19 1.55 25.33
N GLU A 267 -7.28 1.12 24.67
CA GLU A 267 -7.90 -0.19 24.92
C GLU A 267 -6.93 -1.34 24.63
N LEU A 268 -6.19 -1.28 23.52
CA LEU A 268 -5.18 -2.28 23.16
C LEU A 268 -4.05 -2.31 24.20
N ALA A 269 -3.60 -1.16 24.70
CA ALA A 269 -2.57 -1.09 25.74
C ALA A 269 -3.06 -1.69 27.07
N LEU A 270 -4.28 -1.35 27.50
CA LEU A 270 -4.92 -1.96 28.69
C LEU A 270 -5.07 -3.48 28.56
N ALA A 271 -5.34 -3.97 27.36
CA ALA A 271 -5.45 -5.39 27.05
C ALA A 271 -4.09 -6.10 26.83
N GLY A 272 -2.95 -5.39 26.96
CA GLY A 272 -1.62 -5.95 26.72
C GLY A 272 -1.32 -6.29 25.25
N GLN A 273 -2.07 -5.70 24.32
CA GLN A 273 -1.93 -5.89 22.87
C GLN A 273 -1.18 -4.75 22.16
N ALA A 274 -0.92 -3.66 22.87
CA ALA A 274 -0.03 -2.57 22.48
C ALA A 274 0.82 -2.16 23.69
N ASP A 275 1.85 -1.36 23.44
CA ASP A 275 2.74 -0.89 24.49
C ASP A 275 2.01 0.02 25.51
N HIS A 276 2.33 -0.14 26.80
CA HIS A 276 1.71 0.62 27.90
C HIS A 276 1.96 2.13 27.77
N GLN A 277 3.04 2.56 27.11
CA GLN A 277 3.37 3.98 26.92
C GLN A 277 2.25 4.79 26.25
N TYR A 278 1.34 4.16 25.49
CA TYR A 278 0.19 4.85 24.89
C TYR A 278 -0.87 5.30 25.90
N LEU A 279 -0.82 4.81 27.15
CA LEU A 279 -1.66 5.26 28.26
C LEU A 279 -1.06 6.45 29.01
N GLU A 280 0.27 6.56 29.02
CA GLU A 280 1.01 7.53 29.82
C GLU A 280 1.40 8.77 29.00
N ASP A 281 1.73 8.58 27.72
CA ASP A 281 2.19 9.63 26.81
C ASP A 281 1.09 10.02 25.82
N SER A 282 0.36 11.08 26.18
CA SER A 282 -0.72 11.62 25.34
C SER A 282 -0.23 12.23 24.02
N GLU A 283 1.02 12.73 23.97
CA GLU A 283 1.61 13.31 22.77
C GLU A 283 1.98 12.20 21.79
N LEU A 284 2.65 11.15 22.26
CA LEU A 284 2.96 9.96 21.48
C LEU A 284 1.69 9.32 20.91
N SER A 285 0.65 9.15 21.74
CA SER A 285 -0.64 8.61 21.32
C SER A 285 -1.30 9.46 20.24
N THR A 286 -1.22 10.78 20.36
CA THR A 286 -1.75 11.72 19.35
C THR A 286 -0.95 11.65 18.06
N LEU A 287 0.39 11.65 18.13
CA LEU A 287 1.26 11.58 16.96
C LEU A 287 1.11 10.24 16.23
N PHE A 288 0.98 9.14 16.97
CA PHE A 288 0.68 7.83 16.42
C PHE A 288 -0.67 7.85 15.68
N ALA A 289 -1.71 8.40 16.28
CA ALA A 289 -3.02 8.49 15.65
C ALA A 289 -2.99 9.33 14.36
N LEU A 290 -2.23 10.43 14.35
CA LEU A 290 -1.99 11.22 13.14
C LEU A 290 -1.25 10.40 12.08
N PHE A 291 -0.18 9.69 12.45
CA PHE A 291 0.57 8.82 11.54
C PHE A 291 -0.32 7.72 10.92
N VAL A 292 -1.11 7.01 11.73
CA VAL A 292 -2.02 5.98 11.22
C VAL A 292 -3.10 6.61 10.34
N GLY A 293 -3.71 7.71 10.77
CA GLY A 293 -4.77 8.42 10.05
C GLY A 293 -4.33 9.12 8.76
N THR A 294 -3.01 9.18 8.50
CA THR A 294 -2.43 9.78 7.30
C THR A 294 -1.59 8.76 6.53
N GLY A 295 -0.47 8.34 7.10
CA GLY A 295 0.48 7.41 6.53
C GLY A 295 -0.08 6.00 6.29
N LEU A 296 -1.14 5.57 6.97
CA LEU A 296 -1.77 4.25 6.77
C LEU A 296 -3.24 4.34 6.31
N SER A 297 -3.66 5.53 5.87
CA SER A 297 -5.02 5.82 5.45
C SER A 297 -5.42 5.01 4.21
N CYS A 298 -6.45 4.17 4.31
CA CYS A 298 -7.08 3.51 3.16
C CYS A 298 -8.59 3.28 3.40
N PRO A 299 -9.49 3.97 2.68
CA PRO A 299 -10.93 3.87 2.96
C PRO A 299 -11.52 2.51 2.57
N ILE A 300 -11.01 1.87 1.51
CA ILE A 300 -11.49 0.54 1.10
C ILE A 300 -11.08 -0.54 2.10
N GLU A 301 -9.87 -0.49 2.65
CA GLU A 301 -9.43 -1.44 3.67
C GLU A 301 -10.22 -1.25 4.96
N ASN A 302 -10.46 0.00 5.37
CA ASN A 302 -11.32 0.30 6.50
C ASN A 302 -12.73 -0.28 6.29
N MET A 303 -13.33 -0.06 5.11
CA MET A 303 -14.66 -0.60 4.77
C MET A 303 -14.67 -2.12 4.83
N LEU A 304 -13.72 -2.79 4.17
CA LEU A 304 -13.69 -4.26 4.09
C LEU A 304 -13.52 -4.94 5.45
N ASN A 305 -12.78 -4.31 6.37
CA ASN A 305 -12.46 -4.91 7.67
C ASN A 305 -13.38 -4.46 8.81
N THR A 306 -13.98 -3.27 8.72
CA THR A 306 -14.76 -2.67 9.82
C THR A 306 -16.19 -2.29 9.44
N GLY A 307 -16.53 -2.31 8.14
CA GLY A 307 -17.80 -1.81 7.63
C GLY A 307 -17.92 -0.28 7.60
N SER A 308 -16.83 0.44 7.86
CA SER A 308 -16.80 1.91 7.85
C SER A 308 -15.54 2.42 7.19
N ILE A 309 -15.66 3.45 6.34
CA ILE A 309 -14.47 4.10 5.77
C ILE A 309 -13.65 4.83 6.84
N HIS A 310 -14.22 5.17 8.00
CA HIS A 310 -13.54 5.97 9.01
C HIS A 310 -12.78 5.16 10.07
N LEU A 311 -13.06 3.87 10.21
CA LEU A 311 -12.48 3.07 11.30
C LEU A 311 -11.29 2.26 10.79
N THR A 312 -10.11 2.54 11.36
CA THR A 312 -8.90 1.79 11.06
C THR A 312 -8.98 0.36 11.64
N PRO A 313 -8.58 -0.68 10.91
CA PRO A 313 -8.47 -2.04 11.42
C PRO A 313 -7.53 -2.14 12.62
N LEU A 314 -7.94 -2.88 13.67
CA LEU A 314 -7.13 -3.08 14.88
C LEU A 314 -5.81 -3.80 14.60
N SER A 315 -5.75 -4.63 13.55
CA SER A 315 -4.52 -5.31 13.15
C SER A 315 -3.40 -4.33 12.80
N LEU A 316 -3.71 -3.25 12.07
CA LEU A 316 -2.72 -2.21 11.77
C LEU A 316 -2.26 -1.49 13.04
N LEU A 317 -3.15 -1.28 14.01
CA LEU A 317 -2.79 -0.68 15.29
C LEU A 317 -1.82 -1.58 16.07
N ARG A 318 -2.08 -2.90 16.13
CA ARG A 318 -1.16 -3.88 16.75
C ARG A 318 0.21 -3.93 16.06
N MET A 319 0.21 -3.87 14.73
CA MET A 319 1.43 -3.91 13.93
C MET A 319 2.38 -2.75 14.25
N PHE A 320 1.86 -1.55 14.46
CA PHE A 320 2.68 -0.37 14.74
C PHE A 320 2.83 -0.04 16.22
N GLY A 321 1.88 -0.47 17.05
CA GLY A 321 1.76 -0.14 18.47
C GLY A 321 2.66 -0.93 19.42
N ASN A 322 3.51 -1.83 18.92
CA ASN A 322 4.41 -2.66 19.73
C ASN A 322 5.89 -2.39 19.40
N GLY A 323 6.27 -1.10 19.42
CA GLY A 323 7.66 -0.66 19.20
C GLY A 323 7.96 -0.18 17.78
N ALA A 324 7.19 -0.60 16.77
CA ALA A 324 7.51 -0.28 15.38
C ALA A 324 7.41 1.24 15.11
N PHE A 325 6.40 1.91 15.69
CA PHE A 325 6.28 3.36 15.57
C PHE A 325 7.46 4.12 16.22
N GLN A 326 7.94 3.64 17.37
CA GLN A 326 9.10 4.21 18.06
C GLN A 326 10.36 4.08 17.20
N GLU A 327 10.56 2.93 16.54
CA GLU A 327 11.68 2.75 15.62
C GLU A 327 11.59 3.69 14.40
N LEU A 328 10.38 4.02 13.94
CA LEU A 328 10.19 5.07 12.92
C LEU A 328 10.58 6.45 13.44
N LEU A 329 10.18 6.83 14.66
CA LEU A 329 10.55 8.11 15.27
C LEU A 329 12.06 8.24 15.43
N HIS A 330 12.75 7.17 15.82
CA HIS A 330 14.21 7.12 15.90
C HIS A 330 14.92 7.27 14.55
N ALA A 331 14.25 6.94 13.44
CA ALA A 331 14.81 7.07 12.09
C ALA A 331 14.73 8.51 11.53
N ILE A 332 14.03 9.43 12.20
CA ILE A 332 13.87 10.81 11.76
C ILE A 332 15.09 11.62 12.25
N PRO A 333 15.81 12.31 11.35
CA PRO A 333 16.87 13.21 11.77
C PRO A 333 16.32 14.27 12.73
N ARG A 334 16.85 14.32 13.96
CA ARG A 334 16.51 15.41 14.87
C ARG A 334 16.93 16.72 14.21
N ARG A 335 15.99 17.64 13.96
CA ARG A 335 16.34 19.00 13.55
C ARG A 335 17.25 19.57 14.64
N LYS A 336 18.50 19.92 14.27
CA LYS A 336 19.35 20.73 15.16
C LYS A 336 18.58 22.02 15.41
N ARG A 337 18.22 22.24 16.68
CA ARG A 337 17.63 23.51 17.13
C ARG A 337 18.68 24.61 17.03
#